data_AF-A0A498L9J6-F1
#
_entry.id   AF-A0A498L9J6-F1
#
_cell.length_a   1.000
_cell.length_b   1.000
_cell.length_c   1.000
_cell.angle_alpha   90.00
_cell.angle_beta   90.00
_cell.angle_gamma   90.00
#
_symmetry.space_group_name_H-M   'P 1'
#
loop_
_entity.id
_entity.type
_entity.pdbx_description
1 polymer ?
#
loop_
_entity_poly.entity_id
_entity_poly.type
_entity_poly.pdbx_seq_one_letter_code
_entity_poly.pdbx_strand_id
1 'polypeptide(L)'
;MIQDPEKSSSVLSLFPRFLDTKGLVLQDFELLFGVETASKLLEKWDCTLKQKVIQEAKNLTQSPLLSCLIQSAENCSTCQEDWDCDMSSLSLLVYLLPPPSSGNKKFVKISVREALDRVVRFHKSCCSFEEVLGSTQTTQPYILAVGTSKSSIHDYYIAVDKWLIPCMAKSSLSAFDELFKVHCVLL
;
A
#
# COMPACT_ATOMS: atom_id res chain seq x y z
N MET A 1 -11.52 3.57 -12.91
CA MET A 1 -12.31 4.61 -12.22
C MET A 1 -11.41 5.82 -12.03
N ILE A 2 -11.82 6.97 -12.56
CA ILE A 2 -11.09 8.24 -12.35
C ILE A 2 -11.84 8.92 -11.20
N GLN A 3 -11.21 9.00 -10.03
CA GLN A 3 -11.78 9.66 -8.85
C GLN A 3 -11.77 11.18 -9.02
N ASP A 4 -12.80 11.81 -8.48
CA ASP A 4 -12.95 13.26 -8.39
C ASP A 4 -12.11 13.78 -7.20
N PRO A 5 -11.01 14.53 -7.44
CA PRO A 5 -10.08 14.97 -6.40
C PRO A 5 -10.72 15.85 -5.32
N GLU A 6 -11.87 16.46 -5.59
CA GLU A 6 -12.53 17.34 -4.63
C GLU A 6 -13.25 16.57 -3.51
N LYS A 7 -13.64 15.31 -3.74
CA LYS A 7 -14.44 14.55 -2.77
C LYS A 7 -13.62 13.97 -1.62
N SER A 8 -12.42 13.45 -1.85
CA SER A 8 -11.58 12.85 -0.79
C SER A 8 -11.13 13.89 0.26
N SER A 9 -10.66 15.05 -0.21
CA SER A 9 -10.27 16.19 0.62
C SER A 9 -11.45 16.72 1.46
N SER A 10 -12.68 16.65 0.92
CA SER A 10 -13.88 17.04 1.66
C SER A 10 -14.20 16.11 2.84
N VAL A 11 -13.95 14.80 2.73
CA VAL A 11 -14.31 13.85 3.80
C VAL A 11 -13.37 14.02 5.00
N LEU A 12 -12.06 14.08 4.79
CA LEU A 12 -11.10 14.21 5.89
C LEU A 12 -11.14 15.58 6.58
N SER A 13 -11.62 16.62 5.88
CA SER A 13 -11.89 17.92 6.50
C SER A 13 -13.18 17.93 7.33
N LEU A 14 -14.20 17.17 6.94
CA LEU A 14 -15.45 17.01 7.69
C LEU A 14 -15.32 16.05 8.88
N PHE A 15 -14.49 15.02 8.75
CA PHE A 15 -14.28 13.98 9.76
C PHE A 15 -12.80 13.93 10.19
N PRO A 16 -12.29 14.97 10.89
CA PRO A 16 -10.88 15.08 11.23
C PRO A 16 -10.40 14.00 12.21
N ARG A 17 -11.32 13.26 12.85
CA ARG A 17 -10.97 12.16 13.76
C ARG A 17 -10.23 11.01 13.08
N PHE A 18 -10.40 10.82 11.77
CA PHE A 18 -9.58 9.87 11.01
C PHE A 18 -8.09 10.22 11.01
N LEU A 19 -7.72 11.47 11.31
CA LEU A 19 -6.34 11.95 11.30
C LEU A 19 -5.64 11.79 12.66
N ASP A 20 -6.40 11.73 13.76
CA ASP A 20 -5.86 11.71 15.13
C ASP A 20 -6.18 10.42 15.90
N THR A 21 -7.08 9.57 15.39
CA THR A 21 -7.53 8.36 16.06
C THR A 21 -7.24 7.12 15.20
N LYS A 22 -6.23 6.34 15.63
CA LYS A 22 -5.92 5.05 14.99
C LYS A 22 -7.11 4.10 15.09
N GLY A 23 -7.38 3.37 14.00
CA GLY A 23 -8.35 2.26 13.99
C GLY A 23 -9.78 2.64 13.62
N LEU A 24 -10.13 3.92 13.45
CA LEU A 24 -11.48 4.31 13.04
C LEU A 24 -11.86 3.74 11.67
N VAL A 25 -10.93 3.74 10.71
CA VAL A 25 -11.19 3.15 9.39
C VAL A 25 -11.46 1.64 9.48
N LEU A 26 -10.73 0.94 10.37
CA LEU A 26 -10.95 -0.49 10.61
C LEU A 26 -12.34 -0.74 11.21
N GLN A 27 -12.71 0.05 12.21
CA GLN A 27 -14.02 -0.01 12.86
C GLN A 27 -15.15 0.24 11.86
N ASP A 28 -15.05 1.31 11.07
CA ASP A 28 -16.08 1.66 10.09
C ASP A 28 -16.19 0.61 8.99
N PHE A 29 -15.05 0.09 8.50
CA PHE A 29 -15.05 -0.99 7.53
C PHE A 29 -15.72 -2.26 8.09
N GLU A 30 -15.44 -2.62 9.34
CA GLU A 30 -16.08 -3.76 10.01
C GLU A 30 -17.58 -3.55 10.17
N LEU A 31 -18.03 -2.34 10.53
CA LEU A 31 -19.46 -2.01 10.61
C LEU A 31 -20.16 -2.08 9.25
N LEU A 32 -19.48 -1.69 8.17
CA LEU A 32 -20.04 -1.69 6.81
C LEU A 32 -20.06 -3.09 6.17
N PHE A 33 -19.03 -3.90 6.40
CA PHE A 33 -18.79 -5.14 5.65
C PHE A 33 -18.77 -6.41 6.51
N GLY A 34 -18.83 -6.27 7.83
CA GLY A 34 -18.78 -7.36 8.81
C GLY A 34 -17.37 -7.87 9.11
N VAL A 35 -17.22 -8.47 10.30
CA VAL A 35 -15.96 -9.01 10.84
C VAL A 35 -15.32 -10.01 9.88
N GLU A 36 -16.10 -10.95 9.34
CA GLU A 36 -15.60 -11.99 8.44
C GLU A 36 -14.99 -11.42 7.15
N THR A 37 -15.56 -10.34 6.62
CA THR A 37 -14.98 -9.66 5.45
C THR A 37 -13.72 -8.89 5.85
N ALA A 38 -13.75 -8.23 7.01
CA ALA A 38 -12.66 -7.40 7.50
C ALA A 38 -11.39 -8.20 7.83
N SER A 39 -11.50 -9.46 8.26
CA SER A 39 -10.34 -10.31 8.60
C SER A 39 -9.81 -11.14 7.41
N LYS A 40 -10.59 -11.27 6.34
CA LYS A 40 -10.39 -12.25 5.27
C LYS A 40 -9.04 -12.19 4.57
N LEU A 41 -8.50 -11.00 4.34
CA LEU A 41 -7.20 -10.84 3.69
C LEU A 41 -6.10 -11.38 4.60
N LEU A 42 -6.09 -10.96 5.87
CA LEU A 42 -5.10 -11.36 6.86
C LEU A 42 -5.14 -12.88 7.11
N GLU A 43 -6.34 -13.46 7.22
CA GLU A 43 -6.51 -14.91 7.43
C GLU A 43 -6.00 -15.75 6.25
N LYS A 44 -6.18 -15.27 5.01
CA LYS A 44 -5.84 -16.05 3.81
C LYS A 44 -4.42 -15.83 3.31
N TRP A 45 -3.76 -14.77 3.75
CA TRP A 45 -2.48 -14.32 3.20
C TRP A 45 -1.42 -15.41 3.29
N ASP A 46 -1.06 -15.81 4.51
CA ASP A 46 0.00 -16.80 4.74
C ASP A 46 -0.41 -18.21 4.33
N CYS A 47 -1.70 -18.54 4.44
CA CYS A 47 -2.18 -19.88 4.11
C CYS A 47 -2.20 -20.15 2.61
N THR A 48 -2.53 -19.15 1.78
CA THR A 48 -2.79 -19.40 0.35
C THR A 48 -2.35 -18.28 -0.60
N LEU A 49 -2.62 -17.02 -0.27
CA LEU A 49 -2.50 -15.94 -1.25
C LEU A 49 -1.04 -15.61 -1.55
N LYS A 50 -0.19 -15.49 -0.52
CA LYS A 50 1.23 -15.17 -0.67
C LYS A 50 1.94 -16.14 -1.61
N GLN A 51 1.74 -17.44 -1.40
CA GLN A 51 2.33 -18.49 -2.23
C GLN A 51 1.86 -18.43 -3.69
N LYS A 52 0.56 -18.18 -3.92
CA LYS A 52 0.02 -18.02 -5.28
C LYS A 52 0.62 -16.81 -5.99
N VAL A 53 0.73 -15.68 -5.29
CA VAL A 53 1.32 -14.45 -5.86
C VAL A 53 2.77 -14.69 -6.28
N ILE A 54 3.58 -15.34 -5.43
CA ILE A 54 4.98 -15.67 -5.74
C ILE A 54 5.05 -16.63 -6.94
N GLN A 55 4.21 -17.67 -6.96
CA GLN A 55 4.18 -18.64 -8.06
C GLN A 55 3.82 -18.00 -9.40
N GLU A 56 2.79 -17.16 -9.43
CA GLU A 56 2.41 -16.45 -10.66
C GLU A 56 3.51 -15.48 -11.12
N ALA A 57 4.17 -14.78 -10.19
CA ALA A 57 5.28 -13.89 -10.53
C ALA A 57 6.47 -14.61 -11.15
N LYS A 58 6.76 -15.85 -10.75
CA LYS A 58 7.82 -16.68 -11.35
C LYS A 58 7.55 -17.04 -12.81
N ASN A 59 6.28 -17.09 -13.21
CA ASN A 59 5.89 -17.40 -14.59
C ASN A 59 6.01 -16.19 -15.53
N LEU A 60 6.23 -14.99 -15.00
CA LEU A 60 6.42 -13.78 -15.80
C LEU A 60 7.81 -13.71 -16.43
N THR A 61 7.94 -12.87 -17.46
CA THR A 61 9.25 -12.54 -18.04
C THR A 61 10.16 -11.92 -16.99
N GLN A 62 11.28 -12.59 -16.73
CA GLN A 62 12.19 -12.21 -15.66
C GLN A 62 12.93 -10.90 -15.98
N SER A 63 13.05 -10.06 -14.96
CA SER A 63 13.89 -8.85 -14.96
C SER A 63 14.65 -8.81 -13.64
N PRO A 64 15.82 -8.12 -13.57
CA PRO A 64 16.60 -8.08 -12.33
C PRO A 64 15.78 -7.63 -11.12
N LEU A 65 14.93 -6.61 -11.28
CA LEU A 65 14.06 -6.10 -10.22
C LEU A 65 13.02 -7.14 -9.78
N LEU A 66 12.39 -7.83 -10.73
CA LEU A 66 11.39 -8.87 -10.42
C LEU A 66 12.03 -10.06 -9.69
N SER A 67 13.19 -10.52 -10.17
CA SER A 67 13.89 -11.65 -9.55
C SER A 67 14.34 -11.33 -8.13
N CYS A 68 14.80 -10.10 -7.86
CA CYS A 68 15.09 -9.63 -6.50
C CYS A 68 13.84 -9.63 -5.62
N LEU A 69 12.71 -9.10 -6.10
CA LEU A 69 11.45 -9.09 -5.32
C LEU A 69 10.95 -10.50 -5.00
N ILE A 70 11.02 -11.43 -5.96
CA ILE A 70 10.67 -12.84 -5.72
C ILE A 70 11.58 -13.43 -4.65
N GLN A 71 12.90 -13.18 -4.73
CA GLN A 71 13.84 -13.68 -3.74
C GLN A 71 13.57 -13.14 -2.33
N SER A 72 13.30 -11.83 -2.20
CA SER A 72 12.95 -11.21 -0.92
C SER A 72 11.62 -11.71 -0.37
N ALA A 73 10.64 -11.96 -1.24
CA ALA A 73 9.35 -12.54 -0.90
C ALA A 73 9.47 -13.97 -0.33
N GLU A 74 10.36 -14.79 -0.88
CA GLU A 74 10.56 -16.19 -0.46
C GLU A 74 11.46 -16.33 0.77
N ASN A 75 12.57 -15.60 0.80
CA ASN A 75 13.65 -15.86 1.76
C ASN A 75 13.70 -14.84 2.92
N CYS A 76 12.75 -13.90 3.00
CA CYS A 76 12.77 -12.73 3.89
C CYS A 76 14.19 -12.14 3.96
N SER A 77 14.58 -11.43 2.90
CA SER A 77 15.94 -10.88 2.71
C SER A 77 16.49 -10.27 4.00
N THR A 78 17.72 -10.66 4.38
CA THR A 78 18.41 -10.11 5.54
C THR A 78 19.09 -8.75 5.25
N CYS A 79 19.02 -8.29 3.99
CA CYS A 79 19.50 -6.99 3.57
C CYS A 79 18.67 -5.88 4.22
N GLN A 80 19.32 -5.04 5.04
CA GLN A 80 18.64 -3.97 5.80
C GLN A 80 17.99 -2.90 4.91
N GLU A 81 18.40 -2.81 3.64
CA GLU A 81 17.89 -1.86 2.66
C GLU A 81 16.62 -2.33 1.96
N ASP A 82 16.24 -3.61 2.11
CA ASP A 82 15.09 -4.18 1.43
C ASP A 82 13.84 -4.18 2.32
N TRP A 83 12.69 -4.28 1.67
CA TRP A 83 11.42 -4.49 2.33
C TRP A 83 11.31 -5.89 2.92
N ASP A 84 10.43 -6.08 3.91
CA ASP A 84 10.13 -7.42 4.40
C ASP A 84 9.50 -8.31 3.33
N CYS A 85 9.41 -9.62 3.62
CA CYS A 85 8.89 -10.59 2.67
C CYS A 85 7.41 -10.39 2.34
N ASP A 86 6.59 -9.82 3.23
CA ASP A 86 5.18 -9.54 2.94
C ASP A 86 5.04 -8.36 2.00
N MET A 87 5.72 -7.24 2.27
CA MET A 87 5.74 -6.09 1.39
C MET A 87 6.35 -6.41 0.03
N SER A 88 7.38 -7.26 0.00
CA SER A 88 7.95 -7.77 -1.25
C SER A 88 6.94 -8.61 -2.02
N SER A 89 6.20 -9.50 -1.33
CA SER A 89 5.14 -10.32 -1.94
C SER A 89 3.98 -9.46 -2.45
N LEU A 90 3.55 -8.45 -1.69
CA LEU A 90 2.51 -7.50 -2.08
C LEU A 90 2.94 -6.67 -3.30
N SER A 91 4.21 -6.28 -3.37
CA SER A 91 4.78 -5.56 -4.51
C SER A 91 4.73 -6.38 -5.81
N LEU A 92 4.75 -7.72 -5.74
CA LEU A 92 4.58 -8.58 -6.92
C LEU A 92 3.19 -8.43 -7.55
N LEU A 93 2.16 -8.03 -6.78
CA LEU A 93 0.83 -7.79 -7.33
C LEU A 93 0.84 -6.73 -8.45
N VAL A 94 1.75 -5.74 -8.39
CA VAL A 94 1.92 -4.73 -9.44
C VAL A 94 2.31 -5.36 -10.79
N TYR A 95 3.09 -6.44 -10.77
CA TYR A 95 3.49 -7.18 -11.97
C TYR A 95 2.37 -8.08 -12.51
N LEU A 96 1.44 -8.48 -11.64
CA LEU A 96 0.30 -9.34 -11.97
C LEU A 96 -0.94 -8.55 -12.41
N LEU A 97 -0.88 -7.22 -12.37
CA LEU A 97 -1.96 -6.39 -12.89
C LEU A 97 -2.10 -6.63 -14.40
N PRO A 98 -3.33 -6.80 -14.91
CA PRO A 98 -3.55 -6.97 -16.33
C PRO A 98 -3.03 -5.72 -17.07
N PRO A 99 -2.46 -5.89 -18.28
CA PRO A 99 -2.09 -4.75 -19.09
C PRO A 99 -3.33 -3.87 -19.29
N PRO A 100 -3.18 -2.53 -19.25
CA PRO A 100 -4.31 -1.63 -19.38
C PRO A 100 -5.03 -1.93 -20.69
N SER A 101 -6.37 -2.04 -20.62
CA SER A 101 -7.21 -2.28 -21.80
C SER A 101 -6.87 -1.28 -22.89
N SER A 102 -6.51 -1.76 -24.09
CA SER A 102 -6.10 -0.99 -25.26
C SER A 102 -7.25 -0.16 -25.88
N GLY A 103 -7.99 0.60 -25.07
CA GLY A 103 -9.09 1.46 -25.50
C GLY A 103 -8.70 2.93 -25.43
N ASN A 104 -8.24 3.50 -26.55
CA ASN A 104 -8.31 4.92 -26.95
C ASN A 104 -8.05 6.05 -25.93
N LYS A 105 -7.33 5.82 -24.84
CA LYS A 105 -6.79 6.89 -24.00
C LYS A 105 -5.28 6.80 -24.00
N LYS A 106 -4.61 7.91 -24.35
CA LYS A 106 -3.16 8.07 -24.22
C LYS A 106 -2.80 7.94 -22.73
N PHE A 107 -2.62 6.70 -22.25
CA PHE A 107 -2.13 6.45 -20.91
C PHE A 107 -0.65 6.82 -20.88
N VAL A 108 -0.26 7.64 -19.91
CA VAL A 108 1.15 7.83 -19.57
C VAL A 108 1.68 6.46 -19.14
N LYS A 109 2.68 5.96 -19.87
CA LYS A 109 3.29 4.66 -19.62
C LYS A 109 4.17 4.79 -18.39
N ILE A 110 3.61 4.58 -17.20
CA ILE A 110 4.38 4.59 -15.95
C ILE A 110 5.32 3.38 -15.93
N SER A 111 6.52 3.58 -15.41
CA SER A 111 7.46 2.51 -15.15
C SER A 111 6.99 1.64 -13.98
N VAL A 112 7.48 0.40 -13.91
CA VAL A 112 7.18 -0.49 -12.79
C VAL A 112 7.69 0.09 -11.47
N ARG A 113 8.84 0.79 -11.48
CA ARG A 113 9.36 1.47 -10.28
C ARG A 113 8.41 2.55 -9.77
N GLU A 114 7.90 3.39 -10.67
CA GLU A 114 6.88 4.39 -10.31
C GLU A 114 5.59 3.73 -9.82
N ALA A 115 5.21 2.58 -10.37
CA ALA A 115 4.05 1.84 -9.89
C ALA A 115 4.26 1.26 -8.48
N LEU A 116 5.46 0.77 -8.18
CA LEU A 116 5.84 0.30 -6.83
C LEU A 116 5.86 1.45 -5.81
N ASP A 117 6.39 2.61 -6.19
CA ASP A 117 6.41 3.82 -5.35
C ASP A 117 5.01 4.42 -5.11
N ARG A 118 4.00 3.96 -5.86
CA ARG A 118 2.58 4.25 -5.62
C ARG A 118 1.92 3.27 -4.67
N VAL A 119 2.56 2.16 -4.31
CA VAL A 119 2.06 1.22 -3.29
C VAL A 119 2.59 1.62 -1.92
N VAL A 120 3.91 1.78 -1.82
CA VAL A 120 4.59 2.06 -0.55
C VAL A 120 5.77 3.00 -0.74
N ARG A 121 5.95 3.92 0.19
CA ARG A 121 7.14 4.78 0.29
C ARG A 121 7.76 4.65 1.67
N PHE A 122 9.08 4.55 1.70
CA PHE A 122 9.84 4.58 2.93
C PHE A 122 10.08 6.02 3.37
N HIS A 123 9.86 6.30 4.65
CA HIS A 123 10.16 7.58 5.28
C HIS A 123 11.06 7.36 6.49
N LYS A 124 12.20 8.05 6.53
CA LYS A 124 13.11 7.92 7.66
C LYS A 124 12.52 8.65 8.88
N SER A 125 12.43 7.97 10.02
CA SER A 125 11.74 8.47 11.23
C SER A 125 12.27 9.79 11.79
N CYS A 126 13.52 10.15 11.49
CA CYS A 126 14.12 11.43 11.92
C CYS A 126 13.92 12.59 10.93
N CYS A 127 13.14 12.39 9.87
CA CYS A 127 12.88 13.39 8.84
C CYS A 127 11.47 13.99 8.98
N SER A 128 11.34 15.28 8.66
CA SER A 128 10.06 16.00 8.60
C SER A 128 9.11 15.39 7.56
N PHE A 129 7.81 15.40 7.83
CA PHE A 129 6.78 15.03 6.85
C PHE A 129 6.46 16.14 5.83
N GLU A 130 7.13 17.29 5.87
CA GLU A 130 6.89 18.40 4.94
C GLU A 130 7.03 18.00 3.47
N GLU A 131 7.98 17.13 3.13
CA GLU A 131 8.13 16.63 1.75
C GLU A 131 6.93 15.76 1.32
N VAL A 132 6.36 15.01 2.25
CA VAL A 132 5.19 14.15 2.02
C VAL A 132 3.93 15.00 1.84
N LEU A 133 3.72 15.96 2.75
CA LEU A 133 2.54 16.83 2.79
C LEU A 133 2.59 17.99 1.78
N GLY A 134 3.80 18.36 1.35
CA GLY A 134 4.06 19.45 0.41
C GLY A 134 3.87 19.05 -1.06
N SER A 135 3.70 17.76 -1.35
CA SER A 135 3.44 17.30 -2.71
C SER A 135 2.08 17.82 -3.20
N THR A 136 2.09 18.47 -4.37
CA THR A 136 0.89 19.12 -4.96
C THR A 136 0.09 18.18 -5.86
N GLN A 137 0.57 16.96 -6.11
CA GLN A 137 -0.13 15.98 -6.92
C GLN A 137 -1.08 15.16 -6.06
N THR A 138 -2.37 15.22 -6.38
CA THR A 138 -3.36 14.25 -5.91
C THR A 138 -2.96 12.88 -6.47
N THR A 139 -2.47 12.02 -5.59
CA THR A 139 -2.07 10.66 -5.95
C THR A 139 -3.04 9.67 -5.31
N GLN A 140 -3.18 8.51 -5.93
CA GLN A 140 -3.88 7.40 -5.27
C GLN A 140 -3.25 7.16 -3.89
N PRO A 141 -4.07 6.78 -2.89
CA PRO A 141 -3.55 6.48 -1.57
C PRO A 141 -2.41 5.49 -1.63
N TYR A 142 -1.42 5.70 -0.79
CA TYR A 142 -0.27 4.82 -0.68
C TYR A 142 0.17 4.70 0.77
N ILE A 143 0.91 3.63 1.06
CA ILE A 143 1.46 3.38 2.40
C ILE A 143 2.71 4.23 2.58
N LEU A 144 2.76 5.03 3.63
CA LEU A 144 3.97 5.65 4.12
C LEU A 144 4.50 4.81 5.30
N ALA A 145 5.57 4.05 5.05
CA ALA A 145 6.22 3.22 6.06
C ALA A 145 7.35 4.01 6.73
N VAL A 146 7.20 4.29 8.02
CA VAL A 146 8.11 5.15 8.79
C VAL A 146 9.03 4.30 9.65
N GLY A 147 10.34 4.43 9.46
CA GLY A 147 11.32 3.59 10.16
C GLY A 147 12.75 4.11 10.11
N THR A 148 13.67 3.39 10.73
CA THR A 148 15.12 3.66 10.61
C THR A 148 15.70 3.10 9.31
N SER A 149 15.16 1.99 8.83
CA SER A 149 15.43 1.35 7.53
C SER A 149 14.16 0.64 7.02
N LYS A 150 14.16 0.19 5.76
CA LYS A 150 13.03 -0.58 5.19
C LYS A 150 12.79 -1.92 5.89
N SER A 151 13.82 -2.49 6.51
CA SER A 151 13.74 -3.68 7.34
C SER A 151 13.34 -3.39 8.80
N SER A 152 13.18 -2.13 9.19
CA SER A 152 12.96 -1.68 10.57
C SER A 152 11.93 -0.54 10.61
N ILE A 153 10.68 -0.88 10.28
CA ILE A 153 9.53 0.03 10.30
C ILE A 153 8.92 0.08 11.70
N HIS A 154 8.56 1.28 12.15
CA HIS A 154 7.96 1.55 13.47
C HIS A 154 6.47 1.86 13.36
N ASP A 155 6.10 2.66 12.35
CA ASP A 155 4.74 3.11 12.12
C ASP A 155 4.41 3.09 10.63
N TYR A 156 3.11 2.94 10.34
CA TYR A 156 2.55 3.07 9.01
C TYR A 156 1.50 4.18 9.02
N TYR A 157 1.42 4.90 7.91
CA TYR A 157 0.36 5.85 7.62
C TYR A 157 -0.18 5.57 6.23
N ILE A 158 -1.47 5.87 6.01
CA ILE A 158 -2.01 5.98 4.66
C ILE A 158 -1.98 7.45 4.25
N ALA A 159 -1.16 7.76 3.25
CA ALA A 159 -1.11 9.09 2.68
C ALA A 159 -2.23 9.26 1.66
N VAL A 160 -3.09 10.25 1.88
CA VAL A 160 -4.22 10.60 1.01
C VAL A 160 -4.17 12.10 0.79
N ASP A 161 -3.90 12.53 -0.44
CA ASP A 161 -3.69 13.94 -0.79
C ASP A 161 -2.62 14.60 0.11
N LYS A 162 -3.02 15.51 1.01
CA LYS A 162 -2.16 16.19 1.99
C LYS A 162 -2.40 15.73 3.42
N TRP A 163 -2.97 14.55 3.58
CA TRP A 163 -3.34 14.00 4.88
C TRP A 163 -2.61 12.69 5.13
N LEU A 164 -2.28 12.45 6.39
CA LEU A 164 -1.72 11.19 6.86
C LEU A 164 -2.71 10.58 7.84
N ILE A 165 -3.30 9.46 7.44
CA ILE A 165 -4.18 8.67 8.30
C ILE A 165 -3.28 7.70 9.08
N PRO A 166 -3.23 7.77 10.42
CA PRO A 166 -2.38 6.90 11.21
C PRO A 166 -2.95 5.48 11.25
N CYS A 167 -2.13 4.48 10.89
CA CYS A 167 -2.56 3.08 10.89
C CYS A 167 -2.47 2.45 12.29
N MET A 168 -3.29 1.42 12.52
CA MET A 168 -3.10 0.48 13.64
C MET A 168 -2.08 -0.62 13.34
N ALA A 169 -1.79 -0.83 12.06
CA ALA A 169 -0.90 -1.81 11.51
C ALA A 169 0.44 -1.91 12.25
N LYS A 170 0.85 -3.17 12.46
CA LYS A 170 2.16 -3.54 13.03
C LYS A 170 3.02 -4.35 12.07
N SER A 171 2.47 -4.70 10.91
CA SER A 171 3.15 -5.40 9.83
C SER A 171 2.80 -4.78 8.48
N SER A 172 3.65 -5.00 7.49
CA SER A 172 3.42 -4.61 6.10
C SER A 172 2.08 -5.12 5.54
N LEU A 173 1.72 -6.37 5.87
CA LEU A 173 0.44 -6.95 5.46
C LEU A 173 -0.74 -6.18 6.06
N SER A 174 -0.71 -5.91 7.37
CA SER A 174 -1.80 -5.15 8.02
C SER A 174 -1.89 -3.71 7.50
N ALA A 175 -0.77 -3.09 7.12
CA ALA A 175 -0.76 -1.76 6.52
C ALA A 175 -1.41 -1.77 5.11
N PHE A 176 -1.16 -2.81 4.33
CA PHE A 176 -1.79 -2.99 3.02
C PHE A 176 -3.28 -3.30 3.11
N ASP A 177 -3.70 -4.09 4.09
CA ASP A 177 -5.11 -4.31 4.41
C ASP A 177 -5.80 -2.99 4.80
N GLU A 178 -5.17 -2.17 5.65
CA GLU A 178 -5.67 -0.84 6.01
C GLU A 178 -5.74 0.11 4.81
N LEU A 179 -4.77 0.09 3.89
CA LEU A 179 -4.81 0.86 2.65
C LEU A 179 -6.08 0.55 1.84
N PHE A 180 -6.40 -0.73 1.68
CA PHE A 180 -7.61 -1.16 0.97
C PHE A 180 -8.87 -0.68 1.68
N LYS A 181 -8.91 -0.78 3.01
CA LYS A 181 -10.05 -0.34 3.81
C LYS A 181 -10.25 1.17 3.77
N VAL A 182 -9.15 1.96 3.81
CA VAL A 182 -9.19 3.41 3.58
C VAL A 182 -9.83 3.72 2.24
N HIS A 183 -9.43 3.00 1.19
CA HIS A 183 -10.03 3.18 -0.13
C HIS A 183 -11.53 2.88 -0.14
N CYS A 184 -12.01 1.85 0.55
CA CYS A 184 -13.44 1.51 0.57
C CYS A 184 -14.28 2.44 1.45
N VAL A 185 -13.73 2.98 2.53
CA VAL A 185 -14.48 3.81 3.50
C VAL A 185 -14.47 5.28 3.09
N LEU A 186 -13.35 5.78 2.53
CA LEU A 186 -13.12 7.21 2.37
C LEU A 186 -13.08 7.69 0.92
N LEU A 187 -13.01 6.79 -0.08
CA LEU A 187 -12.72 7.13 -1.50
C LEU A 187 -13.63 6.43 -2.52
#